data_AF-A0A0F9A372-F1
#
_entry.id   AF-A0A0F9A372-F1
#
_cell.length_a   1.000
_cell.length_b   1.000
_cell.length_c   1.000
_cell.angle_alpha   90.00
_cell.angle_beta   90.00
_cell.angle_gamma   90.00
#
_symmetry.space_group_name_H-M   'P 1'
#
loop_
_entity.id
_entity.type
_entity.pdbx_description
1 polymer ?
#
loop_
_entity_poly.entity_id
_entity_poly.type
_entity_poly.pdbx_seq_one_letter_code
_entity_poly.pdbx_strand_id
1 'polypeptide(L)'
;MGLSEEEFWNLDARELAVLRSTYEEAERRADLRAGMIVSVLTAIHSAKGTRIRQPAEWFAWHRKREQTVEEMYAVMKSFMGENGKPN
;
A
#
# COMPACT_ATOMS: atom_id res chain seq x y z
N MET A 1 -13.24 3.02 10.25
CA MET A 1 -13.01 4.19 11.12
C MET A 1 -11.59 4.63 10.86
N GLY A 2 -11.38 5.89 10.49
CA GLY A 2 -10.04 6.47 10.33
C GLY A 2 -9.64 7.20 11.61
N LEU A 3 -8.33 7.32 11.83
CA LEU A 3 -7.77 8.18 12.88
C LEU A 3 -8.18 9.63 12.59
N SER A 4 -8.44 10.40 13.64
CA SER A 4 -8.45 11.85 13.55
C SER A 4 -7.05 12.39 13.22
N GLU A 5 -7.00 13.62 12.74
CA GLU A 5 -5.73 14.28 12.42
C GLU A 5 -4.80 14.38 13.64
N GLU A 6 -5.37 14.71 14.81
CA GLU A 6 -4.62 14.76 16.07
C GLU A 6 -4.06 13.38 16.47
N GLU A 7 -4.85 12.32 16.33
CA GLU A 7 -4.39 10.95 16.61
C GLU A 7 -3.25 10.53 15.67
N PHE A 8 -3.32 10.92 14.39
CA PHE A 8 -2.27 10.63 13.40
C PHE A 8 -0.94 11.29 13.75
N TRP A 9 -0.93 12.57 14.12
CA TRP A 9 0.32 13.28 14.45
C TRP A 9 0.94 12.88 15.79
N ASN A 10 0.20 12.15 16.63
CA ASN A 10 0.66 11.65 17.91
C ASN A 10 1.19 10.21 17.88
N LEU A 11 1.15 9.54 16.72
CA LEU A 11 1.58 8.15 16.59
C LEU A 11 3.04 7.94 17.01
N ASP A 12 3.27 6.87 17.76
CA ASP A 12 4.63 6.35 17.97
C ASP A 12 5.11 5.50 16.78
N ALA A 13 6.39 5.12 16.78
CA ALA A 13 6.98 4.36 15.68
C ALA A 13 6.34 2.98 15.49
N ARG A 14 5.85 2.35 16.56
CA ARG A 14 5.18 1.05 16.51
C ARG A 14 3.78 1.19 15.91
N GLU A 15 3.03 2.19 16.33
CA GLU A 15 1.70 2.48 15.79
C GLU A 15 1.77 2.85 14.30
N LEU A 16 2.78 3.63 13.90
CA LEU A 16 3.07 3.93 12.50
C LEU A 16 3.38 2.66 11.70
N ALA A 17 4.16 1.73 12.25
CA ALA A 17 4.47 0.45 11.61
C ALA A 17 3.21 -0.41 11.39
N VAL A 18 2.30 -0.45 12.37
CA VAL A 18 1.03 -1.18 12.27
C VAL A 18 0.13 -0.58 11.20
N LEU A 19 0.01 0.75 11.14
CA LEU A 19 -0.77 1.44 10.12
C LEU A 19 -0.21 1.21 8.73
N ARG A 20 1.12 1.31 8.57
CA ARG A 20 1.80 1.02 7.32
C ARG A 20 1.51 -0.41 6.86
N SER A 21 1.70 -1.40 7.73
CA SER A 21 1.45 -2.81 7.39
C SER A 21 -0.01 -3.05 7.02
N THR A 22 -0.96 -2.40 7.70
CA THR A 22 -2.39 -2.49 7.39
C THR A 22 -2.69 -1.89 6.02
N TYR A 23 -2.09 -0.75 5.70
CA TYR A 23 -2.22 -0.11 4.39
C TYR A 23 -1.63 -0.97 3.27
N GLU A 24 -0.41 -1.49 3.44
CA GLU A 24 0.24 -2.38 2.47
C GLU A 24 -0.59 -3.63 2.20
N GLU A 25 -1.18 -4.24 3.22
CA GLU A 25 -2.07 -5.38 3.07
C GLU A 25 -3.37 -5.02 2.32
N ALA A 26 -3.91 -3.82 2.55
CA ALA A 26 -5.08 -3.32 1.83
C ALA A 26 -4.79 -3.08 0.33
N GLU A 27 -3.65 -2.44 0.02
CA GLU A 27 -3.15 -2.25 -1.35
C GLU A 27 -2.92 -3.60 -2.04
N ARG A 28 -2.23 -4.53 -1.38
CA ARG A 28 -2.00 -5.89 -1.90
C ARG A 28 -3.31 -6.61 -2.26
N ARG A 29 -4.35 -6.45 -1.43
CA ARG A 29 -5.69 -7.00 -1.73
C ARG A 29 -6.36 -6.29 -2.91
N ALA A 30 -6.17 -4.98 -3.05
CA ALA A 30 -6.68 -4.23 -4.20
C ALA A 30 -6.02 -4.71 -5.50
N ASP A 31 -4.71 -4.88 -5.52
CA ASP A 31 -3.95 -5.41 -6.65
C ASP A 31 -4.39 -6.83 -7.03
N LEU A 32 -4.59 -7.71 -6.03
CA LEU A 32 -5.10 -9.06 -6.29
C LEU A 32 -6.48 -9.04 -6.95
N ARG A 33 -7.39 -8.16 -6.51
CA ARG A 33 -8.71 -8.02 -7.14
C ARG A 33 -8.59 -7.52 -8.58
N ALA A 34 -7.74 -6.53 -8.84
CA ALA A 34 -7.48 -6.07 -10.19
C ALA A 34 -6.92 -7.20 -11.07
N GLY A 35 -5.97 -7.99 -10.53
CA GLY A 35 -5.38 -9.13 -11.22
C GLY A 35 -6.39 -10.21 -11.55
N MET A 36 -7.34 -10.48 -10.65
CA MET A 36 -8.45 -11.41 -10.92
C MET A 36 -9.31 -10.93 -12.08
N ILE A 37 -9.71 -9.66 -12.09
CA ILE A 37 -10.52 -9.08 -13.17
C ILE A 37 -9.80 -9.21 -14.51
N VAL A 38 -8.53 -8.80 -14.58
CA VAL A 38 -7.74 -8.88 -15.82
C VAL A 38 -7.53 -10.32 -16.27
N SER A 39 -7.32 -11.26 -15.33
CA SER A 39 -7.15 -12.69 -15.65
C SER A 39 -8.43 -13.29 -16.23
N VAL A 40 -9.60 -12.95 -15.67
CA VAL A 40 -10.90 -13.39 -16.19
C VAL A 40 -11.16 -12.81 -17.58
N LEU A 41 -10.94 -11.51 -17.77
CA LEU A 41 -11.09 -10.87 -19.08
C LEU A 41 -10.16 -11.52 -20.11
N THR A 42 -8.90 -11.78 -19.74
CA THR A 42 -7.94 -12.44 -20.63
C THR A 42 -8.40 -13.86 -20.97
N ALA A 43 -8.88 -14.63 -20.00
CA ALA A 43 -9.38 -15.99 -20.23
C ALA A 43 -10.55 -16.01 -21.22
N ILE A 44 -11.52 -15.11 -21.07
CA ILE A 44 -12.68 -14.98 -21.97
C ILE A 44 -12.25 -14.71 -23.41
N HIS A 45 -11.23 -13.87 -23.60
CA HIS A 45 -10.76 -13.45 -24.93
C HIS A 45 -9.62 -14.32 -25.46
N SER A 46 -9.16 -15.32 -24.71
CA SER A 46 -8.01 -16.13 -25.08
C SER A 46 -8.36 -17.22 -26.09
N ALA A 47 -7.49 -17.43 -27.08
CA ALA A 47 -7.62 -18.56 -28.00
C ALA A 47 -7.37 -19.89 -27.26
N LYS A 48 -8.00 -20.97 -27.75
CA LYS A 48 -7.83 -22.32 -27.20
C LYS A 48 -6.33 -22.70 -27.15
N GLY A 49 -5.84 -23.06 -25.97
CA GLY A 49 -4.44 -23.42 -25.72
C GLY A 49 -3.56 -22.29 -25.17
N THR A 50 -4.08 -21.07 -25.02
CA THR A 50 -3.35 -19.96 -24.40
C THR A 50 -3.26 -20.17 -22.88
N ARG A 51 -2.05 -20.02 -22.31
CA ARG A 51 -1.86 -20.04 -20.85
C ARG A 51 -2.55 -18.84 -20.22
N ILE A 52 -3.51 -19.10 -19.33
CA ILE A 52 -4.13 -18.07 -18.50
C ILE A 52 -3.13 -17.65 -17.42
N ARG A 53 -2.87 -16.33 -17.32
CA ARG A 53 -2.05 -15.76 -16.25
C ARG A 53 -2.85 -15.68 -14.95
N GLN A 54 -2.20 -15.94 -13.83
CA GLN A 54 -2.73 -15.79 -12.49
C GLN A 54 -2.72 -14.31 -12.07
N PRO A 55 -3.61 -13.89 -11.15
CA PRO A 55 -3.71 -12.51 -10.67
C PRO A 55 -2.38 -11.90 -10.24
N ALA A 56 -1.56 -12.66 -9.50
CA ALA A 56 -0.27 -12.22 -8.99
C ALA A 56 0.79 -12.00 -10.09
N GLU A 57 0.62 -12.59 -11.28
CA GLU A 57 1.56 -12.45 -12.40
C GLU A 57 1.43 -11.08 -13.11
N TRP A 58 0.33 -10.34 -12.89
CA TRP A 58 0.10 -9.04 -13.51
C TRP A 58 0.82 -7.89 -12.80
N PHE A 59 1.07 -8.03 -11.51
CA PHE A 59 1.63 -6.99 -10.65
C PHE A 59 2.96 -7.45 -10.06
N ALA A 60 3.82 -8.00 -10.92
CA ALA A 60 5.15 -8.52 -10.59
C ALA A 60 6.18 -7.43 -10.20
N TRP A 61 5.75 -6.50 -9.34
CA TRP A 61 6.54 -5.62 -8.47
C TRP A 61 6.69 -4.19 -8.99
N HIS A 62 5.80 -3.32 -8.52
CA HIS A 62 6.13 -1.90 -8.35
C HIS A 62 7.07 -1.77 -7.14
N ARG A 63 8.35 -2.14 -7.30
CA ARG A 63 9.38 -1.74 -6.32
C ARG A 63 9.65 -0.25 -6.47
N LYS A 64 8.74 0.60 -6.00
CA LYS A 64 9.15 1.92 -5.53
C LYS A 64 10.04 1.66 -4.30
N ARG A 65 11.12 2.42 -4.13
CA ARG A 65 11.89 2.35 -2.87
C ARG A 65 10.92 2.71 -1.74
N GLU A 66 10.48 1.71 -1.01
CA GLU A 66 9.67 1.92 0.18
C GLU A 66 10.58 2.55 1.23
N GLN A 67 10.17 3.70 1.77
CA GLN A 67 10.84 4.27 2.93
C GLN A 67 10.70 3.29 4.10
N THR A 68 11.77 3.12 4.86
CA THR A 68 11.74 2.41 6.14
C THR A 68 10.84 3.13 7.13
N VAL A 69 10.32 2.42 8.14
CA VAL A 69 9.47 3.02 9.19
C VAL A 69 10.23 4.16 9.88
N GLU A 70 11.54 3.98 10.08
CA GLU A 70 12.45 4.95 10.67
C GLU A 70 12.59 6.19 9.79
N GLU A 71 12.74 6.04 8.47
CA GLU A 71 12.77 7.17 7.52
C GLU A 71 11.42 7.92 7.51
N MET A 72 10.29 7.20 7.54
CA MET A 72 8.97 7.82 7.61
C MET A 72 8.75 8.58 8.92
N TYR A 73 9.15 7.98 10.05
CA TYR A 73 9.06 8.60 11.36
C TYR A 73 9.95 9.84 11.46
N ALA A 74 11.17 9.79 10.89
CA ALA A 74 12.08 10.93 10.84
C ALA A 74 11.49 12.09 10.02
N VAL A 75 10.90 11.82 8.86
CA VAL A 75 10.21 12.83 8.04
C VAL A 75 8.98 13.39 8.77
N MET A 76 8.20 12.54 9.45
CA MET A 76 7.05 12.98 10.25
C MET A 76 7.50 13.92 11.37
N LYS A 77 8.57 13.58 12.09
CA LYS A 77 9.13 14.41 13.17
C LYS A 77 9.78 15.69 12.66
N SER A 78 10.48 15.67 11.53
CA SER A 78 11.05 16.89 10.95
C SER A 78 9.95 17.85 10.53
N PHE A 79 8.87 17.34 9.93
CA PHE A 79 7.71 18.14 9.55
C PHE A 79 7.03 18.79 10.77
N MET A 80 6.88 18.05 11.87
CA MET A 80 6.38 18.59 13.15
C MET A 80 7.30 19.65 13.77
N GLY A 81 8.62 19.46 13.65
CA GLY A 81 9.63 20.38 14.19
C GLY A 81 9.74 21.69 13.40
N GLU A 82 9.53 21.63 12.08
CA GLU A 82 9.61 22.78 11.18
C GLU A 82 8.32 23.60 11.10
N ASN A 83 7.14 22.96 11.18
CA ASN A 83 5.85 23.63 10.96
C ASN A 83 4.97 23.74 12.22
N GLY A 84 5.41 23.18 13.36
CA GLY A 84 4.53 22.92 14.50
C GLY A 84 3.52 21.82 14.17
N LYS A 85 2.83 21.29 15.19
CA LYS A 85 1.68 20.42 14.92
C LYS A 85 0.62 21.23 14.17
N PRO A 86 0.08 20.74 13.04
CA PRO A 86 -1.10 21.36 12.44
C PRO A 86 -2.21 21.41 13.52
N ASN A 87 -2.80 22.59 13.70
CA ASN A 87 -3.86 22.83 14.71
C ASN A 87 -5.15 22.08 14.39
#